data_AF-A0A8T5IUH4-F1
#
_entry.id   AF-A0A8T5IUH4-F1
#
_cell.length_a   1.000
_cell.length_b   1.000
_cell.length_c   1.000
_cell.angle_alpha   90.00
_cell.angle_beta   90.00
_cell.angle_gamma   90.00
#
_symmetry.space_group_name_H-M   'P 1'
#
loop_
_entity.id
_entity.type
_entity.pdbx_description
1 polymer ?
#
loop_
_entity_poly.entity_id
_entity_poly.type
_entity_poly.pdbx_seq_one_letter_code
_entity_poly.pdbx_strand_id
1 'polypeptide(L)'
;MKYLILLLFVLALTACAPKECETSEDCIPASCCHASTCTTLTNAPSDCAFTFCSQECVPNTLDCNQGGCQCIKNRCLAVLK
;
A
#
# COMPACT_ATOMS: atom_id res chain seq x y z
N MET A 1 -32.81 23.91 -14.40
CA MET A 1 -31.42 23.78 -14.89
C MET A 1 -30.36 24.06 -13.82
N LYS A 2 -30.49 25.12 -13.00
CA LYS A 2 -29.51 25.45 -11.93
C LYS A 2 -29.36 24.34 -10.86
N TYR A 3 -30.45 23.66 -10.50
CA TYR A 3 -30.43 22.51 -9.57
C TYR A 3 -29.93 21.20 -10.21
N LEU A 4 -30.03 21.07 -11.54
CA LEU A 4 -29.56 19.87 -12.26
C LEU A 4 -28.02 19.82 -12.29
N ILE A 5 -27.38 20.99 -12.45
CA ILE A 5 -25.93 21.15 -12.35
C ILE A 5 -25.45 20.92 -10.91
N LEU A 6 -26.21 21.37 -9.91
CA LEU A 6 -25.91 21.16 -8.49
C LEU A 6 -25.98 19.66 -8.10
N LEU A 7 -26.99 18.93 -8.60
CA LEU A 7 -27.16 17.49 -8.34
C LEU A 7 -26.06 16.63 -8.99
N LEU A 8 -25.61 16.99 -10.20
CA LEU A 8 -24.51 16.29 -10.87
C LEU A 8 -23.16 16.47 -10.13
N PHE A 9 -22.94 17.62 -9.49
CA PHE A 9 -21.74 17.86 -8.68
C PHE A 9 -21.71 17.05 -7.38
N VAL A 10 -22.86 16.82 -6.75
CA VAL A 10 -22.97 16.03 -5.51
C VAL A 10 -22.74 14.54 -5.77
N LEU A 11 -23.20 14.00 -6.90
CA LEU A 11 -22.97 12.59 -7.27
C LEU A 11 -21.50 12.25 -7.57
N ALA A 12 -20.71 13.22 -8.05
CA ALA A 12 -19.29 13.01 -8.37
C ALA A 12 -18.39 12.94 -7.12
N LEU A 13 -18.83 13.53 -6.00
CA LEU A 13 -18.07 13.57 -4.74
C LEU A 13 -18.13 12.25 -3.95
N THR A 14 -19.04 11.35 -4.31
CA THR A 14 -19.18 10.00 -3.73
C THR A 14 -18.43 8.94 -4.54
N ALA A 15 -17.35 9.31 -5.23
CA ALA A 15 -16.47 8.33 -5.86
C ALA A 15 -15.77 7.52 -4.76
N CYS A 16 -16.08 6.22 -4.70
CA CYS A 16 -15.45 5.26 -3.79
C CYS A 16 -13.93 5.32 -4.02
N ALA A 17 -13.15 5.49 -2.95
CA ALA A 17 -11.69 5.45 -3.06
C ALA A 17 -11.26 4.12 -3.73
N PRO A 18 -10.28 4.15 -4.64
CA PRO A 18 -9.85 2.93 -5.32
C PRO A 18 -9.34 1.90 -4.31
N LYS A 19 -9.82 0.66 -4.46
CA LYS A 19 -9.36 -0.50 -3.68
C LYS A 19 -7.91 -0.82 -4.05
N GLU A 20 -7.03 -0.91 -3.06
CA GLU A 20 -5.62 -1.24 -3.27
C GLU A 20 -5.41 -2.76 -3.39
N CYS A 21 -6.14 -3.55 -2.61
CA CYS A 21 -5.96 -5.00 -2.51
C CYS A 21 -7.28 -5.74 -2.24
N GLU A 22 -7.39 -6.97 -2.76
CA GLU A 22 -8.39 -7.96 -2.40
C GLU A 22 -7.88 -8.88 -1.29
N THR A 23 -6.64 -9.34 -1.41
CA THR A 23 -5.99 -10.26 -0.47
C THR A 23 -4.59 -9.77 -0.09
N SER A 24 -3.98 -10.38 0.92
CA SER A 24 -2.65 -9.95 1.40
C SER A 24 -1.56 -10.22 0.36
N GLU A 25 -1.78 -11.14 -0.57
CA GLU A 25 -0.89 -11.45 -1.69
C GLU A 25 -0.78 -10.29 -2.70
N ASP A 26 -1.74 -9.37 -2.72
CA ASP A 26 -1.67 -8.15 -3.55
C ASP A 26 -0.72 -7.08 -2.98
N CYS A 27 -0.28 -7.27 -1.73
CA CYS A 27 0.49 -6.31 -0.98
C CYS A 27 1.95 -6.75 -0.82
N ILE A 28 2.86 -5.82 -1.10
CA ILE A 28 4.30 -6.03 -1.03
C ILE A 28 4.99 -4.90 -0.26
N PRO A 29 6.24 -5.08 0.21
CA PRO A 29 7.02 -4.00 0.81
C PRO A 29 7.13 -2.77 -0.11
N ALA A 30 6.95 -1.57 0.43
CA ALA A 30 6.98 -0.32 -0.35
C ALA A 30 8.40 0.15 -0.73
N SER A 31 9.44 -0.53 -0.22
CA SER A 31 10.84 -0.22 -0.45
C SER A 31 11.64 -1.53 -0.51
N CYS A 32 12.76 -1.53 -1.23
CA CYS A 32 13.58 -2.73 -1.41
C CYS A 32 14.26 -3.20 -0.13
N CYS A 33 14.64 -2.26 0.74
CA CYS A 33 15.36 -2.54 1.99
C CYS A 33 14.59 -1.92 3.16
N HIS A 34 14.52 -2.63 4.28
CA HIS A 34 14.07 -2.08 5.56
C HIS A 34 12.69 -1.40 5.48
N ALA A 35 11.79 -1.93 4.66
CA ALA A 35 10.47 -1.32 4.45
C ALA A 35 9.69 -1.29 5.76
N SER A 36 9.14 -0.13 6.11
CA SER A 36 8.22 0.06 7.24
C SER A 36 6.76 0.20 6.80
N THR A 37 6.51 0.22 5.49
CA THR A 37 5.19 0.36 4.86
C THR A 37 5.02 -0.64 3.72
N CYS A 38 3.78 -0.82 3.30
CA CYS A 38 3.40 -1.70 2.20
C CYS A 38 2.78 -0.91 1.05
N THR A 39 2.83 -1.49 -0.14
CA THR A 39 2.27 -0.96 -1.39
C THR A 39 1.63 -2.09 -2.18
N THR A 40 0.93 -1.76 -3.27
CA THR A 40 0.35 -2.74 -4.19
C THR A 40 1.42 -3.31 -5.13
N LEU A 41 1.19 -4.52 -5.66
CA LEU A 41 2.03 -5.11 -6.72
C LEU A 41 2.25 -4.17 -7.92
N THR A 42 1.23 -3.42 -8.31
CA THR A 42 1.30 -2.45 -9.42
C THR A 42 2.20 -1.26 -9.14
N ASN A 43 2.45 -0.97 -7.86
CA ASN A 43 3.30 0.12 -7.39
C ASN A 43 4.59 -0.43 -6.76
N ALA A 44 5.05 -1.61 -7.21
CA ALA A 44 6.27 -2.22 -6.72
C ALA A 44 7.47 -1.27 -6.87
N PRO A 45 8.36 -1.18 -5.86
CA PRO A 45 9.60 -0.44 -6.01
C PRO A 45 10.43 -1.03 -7.16
N SER A 46 10.97 -0.16 -8.02
CA SER A 46 11.84 -0.58 -9.11
C SER A 46 13.24 -0.93 -8.60
N ASP A 47 13.98 -1.71 -9.38
CA ASP A 47 15.43 -1.92 -9.22
C ASP A 47 15.88 -2.61 -7.91
N CYS A 48 14.96 -3.28 -7.20
CA CYS A 48 15.33 -4.06 -6.00
C CYS A 48 16.35 -5.18 -6.30
N ALA A 49 16.37 -5.70 -7.53
CA ALA A 49 17.35 -6.70 -7.96
C ALA A 49 18.80 -6.16 -8.03
N PHE A 50 18.96 -4.84 -8.18
CA PHE A 50 20.26 -4.17 -8.26
C PHE A 50 20.58 -3.33 -7.01
N THR A 51 19.70 -3.40 -6.00
CA THR A 51 19.86 -2.67 -4.74
C THR A 51 20.58 -3.55 -3.73
N PHE A 52 21.68 -3.05 -3.17
CA PHE A 52 22.41 -3.71 -2.09
C PHE A 52 21.90 -3.20 -0.74
N CYS A 53 21.11 -4.02 -0.05
CA CYS A 53 20.65 -3.73 1.29
C CYS A 53 21.74 -4.02 2.34
N SER A 54 21.69 -3.32 3.47
CA SER A 54 22.49 -3.72 4.63
C SER A 54 21.99 -5.07 5.18
N GLN A 55 22.85 -5.81 5.89
CA GLN A 55 22.46 -7.05 6.57
C GLN A 55 21.85 -6.81 7.96
N GLU A 56 21.57 -5.54 8.32
CA GLU A 56 20.97 -5.19 9.59
C GLU A 56 19.48 -5.54 9.61
N CYS A 57 19.01 -6.12 10.71
CA CYS A 57 17.57 -6.17 11.00
C CYS A 57 17.16 -4.84 11.62
N VAL A 58 16.65 -3.90 10.82
CA VAL A 58 16.27 -2.59 11.34
C VAL A 58 15.01 -2.74 12.21
N PRO A 59 14.96 -2.18 13.42
CA PRO A 59 13.77 -2.28 14.27
C PRO A 59 12.59 -1.50 13.67
N ASN A 60 11.37 -1.96 13.94
CA ASN A 60 10.11 -1.37 13.47
C ASN A 60 9.96 -1.35 11.93
N THR A 61 10.60 -2.29 11.24
CA THR A 61 10.44 -2.55 9.82
C THR A 61 9.87 -3.96 9.61
N LEU A 62 9.71 -4.35 8.35
CA LEU A 62 9.34 -5.70 7.95
C LEU A 62 10.53 -6.68 7.91
N ASP A 63 11.74 -6.24 8.29
CA ASP A 63 12.92 -7.08 8.26
C ASP A 63 12.83 -8.25 9.23
N CYS A 64 13.54 -9.33 8.90
CA CYS A 64 13.82 -10.44 9.84
C CYS A 64 12.56 -11.00 10.52
N ASN A 65 11.46 -11.07 9.78
CA ASN A 65 10.16 -11.56 10.23
C ASN A 65 9.48 -10.72 11.32
N GLN A 66 9.91 -9.48 11.56
CA GLN A 66 9.29 -8.55 12.51
C GLN A 66 7.88 -8.10 12.09
N GLY A 67 7.49 -8.31 10.84
CA GLY A 67 6.15 -7.98 10.36
C GLY A 67 5.85 -8.59 8.99
N GLY A 68 4.73 -8.18 8.41
CA GLY A 68 4.38 -8.48 7.03
C GLY A 68 3.36 -7.49 6.46
N CYS A 69 3.18 -7.56 5.14
CA CYS A 69 2.13 -6.81 4.46
C CYS A 69 0.80 -7.57 4.54
N GLN A 70 -0.27 -6.85 4.88
CA GLN A 70 -1.62 -7.40 4.94
C GLN A 70 -2.61 -6.50 4.23
N CYS A 71 -3.60 -7.13 3.60
CA CYS A 71 -4.75 -6.42 3.07
C CYS A 71 -5.80 -6.21 4.16
N ILE A 72 -5.92 -4.98 4.65
CA ILE A 72 -6.84 -4.63 5.73
C ILE A 72 -7.75 -3.51 5.24
N LYS A 73 -9.07 -3.78 5.23
CA LYS A 73 -10.07 -2.83 4.71
C LYS A 73 -9.70 -2.31 3.32
N ASN A 74 -9.28 -3.22 2.42
CA ASN A 74 -8.92 -2.92 1.04
C ASN A 74 -7.71 -1.99 0.87
N ARG A 75 -6.84 -1.90 1.89
CA ARG A 75 -5.56 -1.18 1.85
C ARG A 75 -4.40 -2.07 2.25
N CYS A 76 -3.25 -1.85 1.61
CA CYS A 76 -2.01 -2.54 1.94
C CYS A 76 -1.35 -1.88 3.15
N LEU A 77 -1.38 -2.56 4.30
CA LEU A 77 -0.81 -2.05 5.54
C LEU A 77 0.33 -2.95 6.01
N ALA A 78 1.37 -2.33 6.58
CA ALA A 78 2.37 -3.04 7.34
C ALA A 78 1.81 -3.40 8.72
N VAL A 79 1.97 -4.66 9.11
CA VAL A 79 1.59 -5.16 10.43
C VAL A 79 2.83 -5.76 11.09
N LEU A 80 3.26 -5.15 12.18
CA LEU A 80 4.36 -5.65 13.01
C LEU A 80 3.85 -6.70 14.00
N LYS A 81 4.72 -7.64 14.39
CA LYS A 81 4.44 -8.73 15.33
C LYS A 81 4.74 -8.37 16.78
#